data_AF-A0A7S2U4V2-F1
#
_entry.id   AF-A0A7S2U4V2-F1
#
_cell.length_a   1.000
_cell.length_b   1.000
_cell.length_c   1.000
_cell.angle_alpha   90.00
_cell.angle_beta   90.00
_cell.angle_gamma   90.00
#
_symmetry.space_group_name_H-M   'P 1'
#
loop_
_entity.id
_entity.type
_entity.pdbx_description
1 polymer ?
#
loop_
_entity_poly.entity_id
_entity_poly.type
_entity_poly.pdbx_seq_one_letter_code
_entity_poly.pdbx_strand_id
1 'polypeptide(L)'
;GAKAEAARGSNARGPLLHELHEEWKWAGREAHEMFFPIFDLILPGFSSLKEEDKEKHPFVKLNPLYYAAWVPTLLMLAAGKYLHEIMFDQGQPVRDDEKPAEKEARVAWIYMNDATYAFSALLDIWQLATDVAFWHFHGAFGCLLGLVLYIAIILGNAAFFEAMRARSSIRVRQAIVANAGFAVVLCGALVVVGLKKGYAILRWSWFMRAVAVFFQALSLLTYVHLWNLYPTATKEGGGSAIPVGATAVPGVLVIALTSIAFAVDAPAVWEALG
;
A
#
# COMPACT_ATOMS: atom_id res chain seq x y z
N GLY A 1 5.72 17.14 -45.99
CA GLY A 1 5.19 16.04 -45.16
C GLY A 1 6.15 15.68 -44.05
N ALA A 2 7.10 14.79 -44.30
CA ALA A 2 7.93 14.13 -43.27
C ALA A 2 8.79 15.05 -42.35
N LYS A 3 9.27 16.20 -42.83
CA LYS A 3 10.05 17.15 -41.99
C LYS A 3 9.19 17.93 -40.98
N ALA A 4 7.88 18.08 -41.22
CA ALA A 4 6.98 18.76 -40.30
C ALA A 4 6.48 17.83 -39.16
N GLU A 5 6.42 16.52 -39.41
CA GLU A 5 6.15 15.51 -38.36
C GLU A 5 7.34 15.29 -37.43
N ALA A 6 8.57 15.27 -37.97
CA ALA A 6 9.78 15.16 -37.15
C ALA A 6 9.97 16.34 -36.18
N ALA A 7 9.55 17.56 -36.57
CA ALA A 7 9.61 18.74 -35.71
C ALA A 7 8.58 18.72 -34.57
N ARG A 8 7.40 18.13 -34.78
CA ARG A 8 6.36 17.97 -33.73
C ARG A 8 6.74 16.95 -32.66
N GLY A 9 7.54 15.94 -33.00
CA GLY A 9 8.02 14.94 -32.04
C GLY A 9 9.08 15.47 -31.04
N SER A 10 9.79 16.56 -31.35
CA SER A 10 10.85 17.07 -30.46
C SER A 10 10.33 17.94 -29.30
N ASN A 11 9.20 18.64 -29.49
CA ASN A 11 8.58 19.46 -28.45
C ASN A 11 7.77 18.66 -27.43
N ALA A 12 7.42 17.41 -27.72
CA ALA A 12 6.64 16.56 -26.81
C ALA A 12 7.48 15.96 -25.66
N ARG A 13 8.82 15.95 -25.76
CA ARG A 13 9.71 15.42 -24.71
C ARG A 13 9.89 16.37 -23.53
N GLY A 14 9.77 17.68 -23.75
CA GLY A 14 9.91 18.69 -22.69
C GLY A 14 8.85 18.55 -21.58
N PRO A 15 7.55 18.46 -21.91
CA PRO A 15 6.48 18.31 -20.94
C PRO A 15 6.60 17.03 -20.10
N LEU A 16 6.88 15.89 -20.74
CA LEU A 16 6.95 14.60 -20.05
C LEU A 16 8.12 14.50 -19.06
N LEU A 17 9.29 15.05 -19.41
CA LEU A 17 10.43 15.09 -18.48
C LEU A 17 10.17 16.01 -17.29
N HIS A 18 9.45 17.11 -17.51
CA HIS A 18 9.05 18.01 -16.44
C HIS A 18 8.04 17.36 -15.49
N GLU A 19 7.02 16.69 -16.03
CA GLU A 19 6.04 15.92 -15.24
C GLU A 19 6.73 14.84 -14.40
N LEU A 20 7.58 14.02 -15.01
CA LEU A 20 8.36 13.01 -14.28
C LEU A 20 9.22 13.63 -13.17
N HIS A 21 9.87 14.76 -13.43
CA HIS A 21 10.70 15.44 -12.43
C HIS A 21 9.89 15.92 -11.23
N GLU A 22 8.70 16.50 -11.45
CA GLU A 22 7.83 16.92 -10.37
C GLU A 22 7.26 15.73 -9.58
N GLU A 23 6.97 14.62 -10.26
CA GLU A 23 6.55 13.37 -9.62
C GLU A 23 7.65 12.80 -8.69
N TRP A 24 8.89 12.75 -9.15
CA TRP A 24 10.03 12.30 -8.33
C TRP A 24 10.30 13.22 -7.14
N LYS A 25 10.17 14.54 -7.32
CA LYS A 25 10.28 15.50 -6.21
C LYS A 25 9.17 15.30 -5.18
N TRP A 26 7.94 15.09 -5.63
CA TRP A 26 6.81 14.83 -4.74
C TRP A 26 7.07 13.55 -3.94
N ALA A 27 7.39 12.44 -4.62
CA ALA A 27 7.66 11.16 -3.95
C ALA A 27 8.83 11.26 -2.97
N GLY A 28 9.88 12.02 -3.31
CA GLY A 28 11.03 12.22 -2.43
C GLY A 28 10.68 12.95 -1.15
N ARG A 29 9.89 14.02 -1.26
CA ARG A 29 9.41 14.78 -0.10
C ARG A 29 8.52 13.95 0.79
N GLU A 30 7.54 13.25 0.22
CA GLU A 30 6.65 12.37 0.98
C GLU A 30 7.43 11.23 1.66
N ALA A 31 8.42 10.65 0.96
CA ALA A 31 9.32 9.67 1.56
C ALA A 31 10.11 10.28 2.74
N HIS A 32 10.60 11.52 2.65
CA HIS A 32 11.25 12.21 3.78
C HIS A 32 10.29 12.35 4.97
N GLU A 33 9.09 12.87 4.72
CA GLU A 33 8.05 13.10 5.74
C GLU A 33 7.70 11.82 6.51
N MET A 34 7.72 10.65 5.86
CA MET A 34 7.47 9.37 6.52
C MET A 34 8.54 8.98 7.57
N PHE A 35 9.80 9.42 7.42
CA PHE A 35 10.87 9.10 8.38
C PHE A 35 11.00 10.12 9.51
N PHE A 36 10.52 11.35 9.33
CA PHE A 36 10.70 12.42 10.33
C PHE A 36 10.09 12.09 11.70
N PRO A 37 8.90 11.48 11.82
CA PRO A 37 8.39 11.04 13.13
C PRO A 37 9.28 10.03 13.85
N ILE A 38 9.99 9.17 13.10
CA ILE A 38 10.97 8.23 13.67
C ILE A 38 12.18 9.00 14.19
N PHE A 39 12.63 10.02 13.47
CA PHE A 39 13.75 10.87 13.87
C PHE A 39 13.42 11.74 15.08
N ASP A 40 12.20 12.23 15.18
CA ASP A 40 11.70 12.95 16.35
C ASP A 40 11.82 12.12 17.64
N LEU A 41 11.72 10.79 17.54
CA LEU A 41 11.87 9.87 18.67
C LEU A 41 13.32 9.59 19.05
N ILE A 42 14.23 9.50 18.07
CA ILE A 42 15.61 9.03 18.30
C ILE A 42 16.66 10.16 18.34
N LEU A 43 16.36 11.33 17.78
CA LEU A 43 17.27 12.48 17.71
C LEU A 43 16.76 13.63 18.60
N PRO A 44 17.44 13.92 19.73
CA PRO A 44 17.06 15.03 20.59
C PRO A 44 17.06 16.36 19.84
N GLY A 45 15.95 17.09 19.90
CA GLY A 45 15.80 18.41 19.27
C GLY A 45 15.51 18.39 17.77
N PHE A 46 15.33 17.22 17.13
CA PHE A 46 14.98 17.18 15.71
C PHE A 46 13.58 17.74 15.44
N SER A 47 12.64 17.51 16.36
CA SER A 47 11.26 17.99 16.26
C SER A 47 11.09 19.50 16.37
N SER A 48 12.08 20.22 16.91
CA SER A 48 12.07 21.69 16.98
C SER A 48 12.65 22.36 15.74
N LEU A 49 13.25 21.60 14.83
CA LEU A 49 13.73 22.12 13.55
C LEU A 49 12.54 22.46 12.65
N LYS A 50 12.68 23.54 11.88
CA LYS A 50 11.75 23.83 10.78
C LYS A 50 11.86 22.74 9.72
N GLU A 51 10.77 22.45 9.01
CA GLU A 51 10.74 21.46 7.93
C GLU A 51 11.85 21.67 6.89
N GLU A 52 12.11 22.92 6.50
CA GLU A 52 13.17 23.29 5.55
C GLU A 52 14.60 23.00 6.04
N ASP A 53 14.78 22.80 7.35
CA ASP A 53 16.06 22.50 7.98
C ASP A 53 16.20 21.02 8.32
N LYS A 54 15.09 20.27 8.47
CA LYS A 54 15.10 18.83 8.71
C LYS A 54 15.82 18.06 7.60
N GLU A 55 15.54 18.37 6.34
CA GLU A 55 16.24 17.78 5.19
C GLU A 55 17.73 18.14 5.13
N LYS A 56 18.11 19.29 5.72
CA LYS A 56 19.50 19.75 5.75
C LYS A 56 20.28 19.20 6.93
N HIS A 57 19.63 18.53 7.87
CA HIS A 57 20.26 18.02 9.09
C HIS A 57 21.38 17.01 8.73
N PRO A 58 22.54 17.04 9.40
CA PRO A 58 23.66 16.16 9.08
C PRO A 58 23.31 14.67 9.11
N PHE A 59 22.42 14.26 10.02
CA PHE A 59 21.94 12.87 10.07
C PHE A 59 21.21 12.46 8.79
N VAL A 60 20.35 13.33 8.23
CA VAL A 60 19.62 13.03 6.99
C VAL A 60 20.58 13.03 5.80
N LYS A 61 21.53 13.98 5.74
CA LYS A 61 22.46 14.13 4.62
C LYS A 61 23.58 13.10 4.54
N LEU A 62 24.04 12.59 5.67
CA LEU A 62 25.28 11.81 5.75
C LEU A 62 25.05 10.35 6.17
N ASN A 63 23.85 9.97 6.58
CA ASN A 63 23.59 8.61 7.05
C ASN A 63 23.29 7.66 5.88
N PRO A 64 24.18 6.71 5.54
CA PRO A 64 23.92 5.78 4.44
C PRO A 64 22.76 4.81 4.74
N LEU A 65 22.54 4.47 6.02
CA LEU A 65 21.41 3.60 6.40
C LEU A 65 20.08 4.29 6.18
N TYR A 66 20.05 5.62 6.36
CA TYR A 66 18.87 6.41 6.03
C TYR A 66 18.55 6.31 4.54
N TYR A 67 19.51 6.56 3.66
CA TYR A 67 19.29 6.46 2.21
C TYR A 67 18.96 5.03 1.77
N ALA A 68 19.53 4.01 2.41
CA ALA A 68 19.20 2.62 2.14
C ALA A 68 17.74 2.28 2.44
N ALA A 69 17.10 2.96 3.41
CA ALA A 69 15.66 2.82 3.68
C ALA A 69 14.82 3.78 2.83
N TRP A 70 15.27 5.02 2.65
CA TRP A 70 14.54 6.06 1.94
C TRP A 70 14.40 5.77 0.44
N VAL A 71 15.43 5.24 -0.23
CA VAL A 71 15.36 4.92 -1.67
C VAL A 71 14.27 3.89 -1.98
N PRO A 72 14.18 2.73 -1.29
CA PRO A 72 13.05 1.82 -1.47
C PRO A 72 11.70 2.48 -1.20
N THR A 73 11.57 3.29 -0.14
CA THR A 73 10.32 4.01 0.16
C THR A 73 9.92 4.96 -0.97
N LEU A 74 10.86 5.76 -1.47
CA LEU A 74 10.68 6.64 -2.64
C LEU A 74 10.15 5.84 -3.84
N LEU A 75 10.80 4.72 -4.17
CA LEU A 75 10.42 3.88 -5.31
C LEU A 75 9.03 3.29 -5.13
N MET A 76 8.70 2.80 -3.93
CA MET A 76 7.38 2.24 -3.63
C MET A 76 6.29 3.31 -3.69
N LEU A 77 6.53 4.51 -3.17
CA LEU A 77 5.57 5.62 -3.26
C LEU A 77 5.31 6.04 -4.71
N ALA A 78 6.37 6.21 -5.50
CA ALA A 78 6.24 6.56 -6.91
C ALA A 78 5.49 5.47 -7.70
N ALA A 79 5.87 4.21 -7.50
CA ALA A 79 5.22 3.07 -8.16
C ALA A 79 3.74 2.95 -7.75
N GLY A 80 3.43 3.12 -6.47
CA GLY A 80 2.07 3.03 -5.95
C GLY A 80 1.18 4.15 -6.45
N LYS A 81 1.67 5.39 -6.44
CA LYS A 81 0.93 6.52 -7.03
C LYS A 81 0.65 6.27 -8.51
N TYR A 82 1.66 5.84 -9.27
CA TYR A 82 1.53 5.56 -10.71
C TYR A 82 0.55 4.42 -11.00
N LEU A 83 0.58 3.35 -10.19
CA LEU A 83 -0.39 2.26 -10.24
C LEU A 83 -1.82 2.79 -10.10
N HIS A 84 -2.07 3.62 -9.08
CA HIS A 84 -3.38 4.21 -8.83
C HIS A 84 -3.80 5.23 -9.89
N GLU A 85 -2.85 5.95 -10.48
CA GLU A 85 -3.09 6.85 -11.59
C GLU A 85 -3.60 6.07 -12.82
N ILE A 86 -2.86 5.05 -13.24
CA ILE A 86 -3.20 4.27 -14.44
C ILE A 86 -4.49 3.47 -14.24
N MET A 87 -4.62 2.79 -13.10
CA MET A 87 -5.69 1.82 -12.92
C MET A 87 -7.01 2.45 -12.49
N PHE A 88 -6.97 3.56 -11.75
CA PHE A 88 -8.13 4.09 -11.06
C PHE A 88 -8.34 5.61 -11.25
N ASP A 89 -7.46 6.31 -11.96
CA ASP A 89 -7.45 7.78 -12.03
C ASP A 89 -7.38 8.44 -10.64
N GLN A 90 -6.57 7.84 -9.75
CA GLN A 90 -6.41 8.26 -8.35
C GLN A 90 -5.02 8.85 -8.05
N GLY A 91 -4.18 9.09 -9.06
CA GLY A 91 -2.83 9.64 -8.92
C GLY A 91 -2.74 11.16 -8.84
N GLN A 92 -3.86 11.87 -8.69
CA GLN A 92 -3.90 13.33 -8.72
C GLN A 92 -3.12 13.96 -7.54
N PRO A 93 -2.79 15.26 -7.54
CA PRO A 93 -2.18 15.92 -6.37
C PRO A 93 -2.99 15.75 -5.08
N VAL A 94 -2.32 15.87 -3.93
CA VAL A 94 -2.99 15.95 -2.62
C VAL A 94 -3.91 17.17 -2.62
N ARG A 95 -5.16 17.02 -2.18
CA ARG A 95 -6.12 18.13 -2.19
C ARG A 95 -5.80 19.11 -1.07
N ASP A 96 -6.06 20.39 -1.29
CA ASP A 96 -5.85 21.43 -0.27
C ASP A 96 -6.70 21.24 0.98
N ASP A 97 -7.85 20.55 0.86
CA ASP A 97 -8.77 20.25 1.97
C ASP A 97 -8.51 18.88 2.63
N GLU A 98 -7.55 18.10 2.13
CA GLU A 98 -7.18 16.79 2.65
C GLU A 98 -6.57 16.94 4.05
N LYS A 99 -7.14 16.24 5.03
CA LYS A 99 -6.66 16.27 6.40
C LYS A 99 -5.38 15.45 6.53
N PRO A 100 -4.51 15.75 7.52
CA PRO A 100 -3.25 15.02 7.69
C PRO A 100 -3.41 13.49 7.73
N ALA A 101 -4.44 12.98 8.41
CA ALA A 101 -4.69 11.53 8.46
C ALA A 101 -5.19 10.93 7.13
N GLU A 102 -5.86 11.71 6.28
CA GLU A 102 -6.23 11.25 4.92
C GLU A 102 -5.00 11.22 4.03
N LYS A 103 -4.17 12.26 4.08
CA LYS A 103 -2.89 12.32 3.36
C LYS A 103 -2.01 11.13 3.75
N GLU A 104 -1.86 10.90 5.05
CA GLU A 104 -1.10 9.77 5.58
C GLU A 104 -1.67 8.42 5.09
N ALA A 105 -2.99 8.24 5.16
CA ALA A 105 -3.61 7.01 4.66
C ALA A 105 -3.42 6.79 3.16
N ARG A 106 -3.57 7.85 2.37
CA ARG A 106 -3.31 7.81 0.93
C ARG A 106 -1.86 7.46 0.62
N VAL A 107 -0.91 8.19 1.19
CA VAL A 107 0.50 8.12 0.80
C VAL A 107 1.16 6.90 1.45
N ALA A 108 1.12 6.80 2.77
CA ALA A 108 1.83 5.76 3.52
C ALA A 108 1.14 4.39 3.47
N TRP A 109 -0.21 4.36 3.53
CA TRP A 109 -0.93 3.10 3.70
C TRP A 109 -1.55 2.54 2.41
N ILE A 110 -1.89 3.39 1.44
CA ILE A 110 -2.44 2.97 0.15
C ILE A 110 -1.30 2.86 -0.87
N TYR A 111 -0.67 3.98 -1.28
CA TYR A 111 0.33 3.93 -2.36
C TYR A 111 1.52 3.02 -2.02
N MET A 112 2.17 3.21 -0.87
CA MET A 112 3.35 2.41 -0.53
C MET A 112 3.02 0.91 -0.42
N ASN A 113 1.84 0.58 0.12
CA ASN A 113 1.42 -0.80 0.34
C ASN A 113 0.99 -1.47 -0.98
N ASP A 114 0.22 -0.78 -1.82
CA ASP A 114 -0.26 -1.31 -3.09
C ASP A 114 0.89 -1.50 -4.09
N ALA A 115 1.94 -0.67 -4.03
CA ALA A 115 3.19 -0.94 -4.76
C ALA A 115 3.83 -2.27 -4.31
N THR A 116 3.84 -2.54 -3.01
CA THR A 116 4.40 -3.78 -2.44
C THR A 116 3.58 -4.99 -2.89
N TYR A 117 2.25 -4.89 -2.88
CA TYR A 117 1.36 -5.96 -3.36
C TYR A 117 1.45 -6.16 -4.87
N ALA A 118 1.55 -5.09 -5.65
CA ALA A 118 1.73 -5.19 -7.10
C ALA A 118 3.07 -5.87 -7.45
N PHE A 119 4.15 -5.51 -6.76
CA PHE A 119 5.44 -6.18 -6.95
C PHE A 119 5.38 -7.65 -6.54
N SER A 120 4.72 -7.96 -5.42
CA SER A 120 4.51 -9.35 -4.97
C SER A 120 3.68 -10.16 -5.99
N ALA A 121 2.65 -9.55 -6.58
CA ALA A 121 1.87 -10.16 -7.65
C ALA A 121 2.71 -10.47 -8.90
N LEU A 122 3.65 -9.59 -9.28
CA LEU A 122 4.57 -9.87 -10.39
C LEU A 122 5.49 -11.07 -10.10
N LEU A 123 5.96 -11.21 -8.87
CA LEU A 123 6.76 -12.37 -8.45
C LEU A 123 5.92 -13.65 -8.45
N ASP A 124 4.67 -13.60 -7.99
CA ASP A 124 3.75 -14.74 -8.02
C ASP A 124 3.37 -15.15 -9.45
N ILE A 125 3.18 -14.20 -10.36
CA ILE A 125 2.96 -14.49 -11.79
C ILE A 125 4.17 -15.21 -12.37
N TRP A 126 5.38 -14.74 -12.06
CA TRP A 126 6.61 -15.38 -12.50
C TRP A 126 6.74 -16.81 -11.93
N GLN A 127 6.54 -16.97 -10.62
CA GLN A 127 6.61 -18.25 -9.93
C GLN A 127 5.55 -19.22 -10.47
N LEU A 128 4.31 -18.75 -10.66
CA LEU A 128 3.23 -19.53 -11.27
C LEU A 128 3.60 -20.03 -12.67
N ALA A 129 4.19 -19.17 -13.52
CA ALA A 129 4.65 -19.56 -14.85
C ALA A 129 5.72 -20.66 -14.77
N THR A 130 6.66 -20.55 -13.83
CA THR A 130 7.68 -21.58 -13.62
C THR A 130 7.09 -22.89 -13.08
N ASP A 131 6.21 -22.84 -12.08
CA ASP A 131 5.61 -24.03 -11.48
C ASP A 131 4.71 -24.79 -12.45
N VAL A 132 3.96 -24.08 -13.29
CA VAL A 132 3.17 -24.70 -14.37
C VAL A 132 4.09 -25.36 -15.40
N ALA A 133 5.21 -24.71 -15.78
CA ALA A 133 6.16 -25.29 -16.73
C ALA A 133 6.85 -26.56 -16.20
N PHE A 134 7.06 -26.65 -14.88
CA PHE A 134 7.71 -27.79 -14.22
C PHE A 134 6.74 -28.76 -13.52
N TRP A 135 5.42 -28.64 -13.74
CA TRP A 135 4.38 -29.52 -13.17
C TRP A 135 4.31 -29.52 -11.63
N HIS A 136 4.66 -28.41 -10.97
CA HIS A 136 4.60 -28.22 -9.52
C HIS A 136 3.26 -27.61 -9.07
N PHE A 137 2.17 -28.36 -9.17
CA PHE A 137 0.81 -27.81 -8.97
C PHE A 137 0.49 -27.28 -7.56
N HIS A 138 1.16 -27.76 -6.52
CA HIS A 138 0.96 -27.23 -5.16
C HIS A 138 1.45 -25.78 -5.04
N GLY A 139 2.62 -25.46 -5.60
CA GLY A 139 3.14 -24.10 -5.66
C GLY A 139 2.24 -23.18 -6.50
N ALA A 140 1.79 -23.69 -7.65
CA ALA A 140 0.90 -22.95 -8.56
C ALA A 140 -0.45 -22.56 -7.93
N PHE A 141 -1.12 -23.47 -7.22
CA PHE A 141 -2.37 -23.15 -6.50
C PHE A 141 -2.13 -22.02 -5.49
N GLY A 142 -0.96 -22.04 -4.92
CA GLY A 142 -0.59 -21.08 -3.93
C GLY A 142 -0.36 -19.67 -4.45
N CYS A 143 0.43 -19.52 -5.51
CA CYS A 143 0.57 -18.24 -6.20
C CYS A 143 -0.79 -17.70 -6.68
N LEU A 144 -1.71 -18.56 -7.14
CA LEU A 144 -3.06 -18.12 -7.52
C LEU A 144 -3.84 -17.52 -6.34
N LEU A 145 -3.77 -18.13 -5.16
CA LEU A 145 -4.40 -17.59 -3.96
C LEU A 145 -3.75 -16.26 -3.54
N GLY A 146 -2.42 -16.17 -3.60
CA GLY A 146 -1.67 -14.93 -3.36
C GLY A 146 -2.14 -13.80 -4.27
N LEU A 147 -2.23 -14.05 -5.59
CA LEU A 147 -2.73 -13.11 -6.58
C LEU A 147 -4.16 -12.62 -6.29
N VAL A 148 -5.07 -13.53 -5.95
CA VAL A 148 -6.44 -13.16 -5.59
C VAL A 148 -6.45 -12.23 -4.37
N LEU A 149 -5.63 -12.51 -3.36
CA LEU A 149 -5.52 -11.68 -2.17
C LEU A 149 -4.93 -10.30 -2.50
N TYR A 150 -3.84 -10.22 -3.28
CA TYR A 150 -3.22 -8.96 -3.68
C TYR A 150 -4.18 -8.07 -4.46
N ILE A 151 -4.89 -8.64 -5.45
CA ILE A 151 -5.89 -7.91 -6.24
C ILE A 151 -7.02 -7.42 -5.33
N ALA A 152 -7.52 -8.26 -4.43
CA ALA A 152 -8.59 -7.87 -3.53
C ALA A 152 -8.18 -6.73 -2.59
N ILE A 153 -6.94 -6.72 -2.09
CA ILE A 153 -6.40 -5.65 -1.25
C ILE A 153 -6.28 -4.35 -2.03
N ILE A 154 -5.67 -4.36 -3.22
CA ILE A 154 -5.51 -3.17 -4.07
C ILE A 154 -6.88 -2.57 -4.42
N LEU A 155 -7.85 -3.41 -4.80
CA LEU A 155 -9.22 -2.95 -5.06
C LEU A 155 -9.91 -2.39 -3.80
N GLY A 156 -9.67 -3.01 -2.63
CA GLY A 156 -10.15 -2.51 -1.35
C GLY A 156 -9.58 -1.13 -1.01
N ASN A 157 -8.28 -0.94 -1.23
CA ASN A 157 -7.58 0.33 -1.00
C ASN A 157 -8.00 1.41 -2.01
N ALA A 158 -8.21 1.06 -3.28
CA ALA A 158 -8.80 1.97 -4.27
C ALA A 158 -10.22 2.40 -3.88
N ALA A 159 -11.05 1.49 -3.37
CA ALA A 159 -12.39 1.81 -2.87
C ALA A 159 -12.33 2.67 -1.58
N PHE A 160 -11.34 2.42 -0.72
CA PHE A 160 -11.09 3.22 0.48
C PHE A 160 -10.68 4.66 0.13
N PHE A 161 -9.77 4.81 -0.84
CA PHE A 161 -9.40 6.11 -1.38
C PHE A 161 -10.61 6.87 -1.90
N GLU A 162 -11.45 6.22 -2.72
CA GLU A 162 -12.65 6.84 -3.28
C GLU A 162 -13.65 7.22 -2.18
N ALA A 163 -13.75 6.42 -1.11
CA ALA A 163 -14.56 6.75 0.06
C ALA A 163 -14.08 8.03 0.77
N MET A 164 -12.76 8.19 0.95
CA MET A 164 -12.16 9.41 1.50
C MET A 164 -12.39 10.61 0.57
N ARG A 165 -12.20 10.42 -0.75
CA ARG A 165 -12.46 11.45 -1.77
C ARG A 165 -13.91 11.93 -1.73
N ALA A 166 -14.86 11.01 -1.70
CA ALA A 166 -16.30 11.26 -1.61
C ALA A 166 -16.76 11.74 -0.23
N ARG A 167 -15.86 11.85 0.75
CA ARG A 167 -16.14 12.23 2.14
C ARG A 167 -17.23 11.37 2.79
N SER A 168 -17.38 10.11 2.37
CA SER A 168 -18.43 9.22 2.88
C SER A 168 -17.99 8.56 4.19
N SER A 169 -18.54 9.04 5.31
CA SER A 169 -18.24 8.49 6.65
C SER A 169 -18.52 6.99 6.75
N ILE A 170 -19.65 6.53 6.19
CA ILE A 170 -20.03 5.11 6.22
C ILE A 170 -18.99 4.26 5.47
N ARG A 171 -18.62 4.65 4.25
CA ARG A 171 -17.68 3.87 3.42
C ARG A 171 -16.26 3.88 3.99
N VAL A 172 -15.80 5.02 4.49
CA VAL A 172 -14.48 5.13 5.17
C VAL A 172 -14.44 4.20 6.37
N ARG A 173 -15.47 4.19 7.21
CA ARG A 173 -15.54 3.31 8.38
C ARG A 173 -15.60 1.83 8.01
N GLN A 174 -16.32 1.48 6.96
CA GLN A 174 -16.36 0.11 6.46
C GLN A 174 -14.99 -0.35 5.96
N ALA A 175 -14.29 0.50 5.21
CA ALA A 175 -12.93 0.20 4.76
C ALA A 175 -11.95 0.06 5.93
N ILE A 176 -12.05 0.93 6.97
CA ILE A 176 -11.27 0.79 8.20
C ILE A 176 -11.53 -0.56 8.88
N VAL A 177 -12.80 -0.92 9.07
CA VAL A 177 -13.18 -2.21 9.70
C VAL A 177 -12.70 -3.39 8.86
N ALA A 178 -12.81 -3.32 7.53
CA ALA A 178 -12.32 -4.34 6.61
C ALA A 178 -10.79 -4.52 6.73
N ASN A 179 -10.02 -3.43 6.65
CA ASN A 179 -8.57 -3.47 6.73
C ASN A 179 -8.08 -3.91 8.12
N ALA A 180 -8.72 -3.44 9.20
CA ALA A 180 -8.40 -3.87 10.55
C ALA A 180 -8.73 -5.35 10.78
N GLY A 181 -9.90 -5.80 10.29
CA GLY A 181 -10.30 -7.21 10.35
C GLY A 181 -9.33 -8.12 9.58
N PHE A 182 -8.92 -7.70 8.38
CA PHE A 182 -7.90 -8.42 7.61
C PHE A 182 -6.57 -8.52 8.36
N ALA A 183 -6.09 -7.41 8.94
CA ALA A 183 -4.86 -7.38 9.73
C ALA A 183 -4.91 -8.40 10.89
N VAL A 184 -6.02 -8.43 11.63
CA VAL A 184 -6.22 -9.35 12.75
C VAL A 184 -6.22 -10.82 12.30
N VAL A 185 -6.90 -11.13 11.20
CA VAL A 185 -6.92 -12.49 10.64
C VAL A 185 -5.53 -12.91 10.20
N LEU A 186 -4.80 -12.03 9.51
CA LEU A 186 -3.43 -12.31 9.05
C LEU A 186 -2.45 -12.46 10.23
N CYS A 187 -2.55 -11.62 11.27
CA CYS A 187 -1.81 -11.78 12.52
C CYS A 187 -2.06 -13.15 13.16
N GLY A 188 -3.33 -13.50 13.37
CA GLY A 188 -3.71 -14.78 14.00
C GLY A 188 -3.20 -15.98 13.21
N ALA A 189 -3.32 -15.90 11.89
CA ALA A 189 -2.76 -16.86 10.96
C ALA A 189 -1.24 -17.02 11.14
N LEU A 190 -0.47 -15.93 11.11
CA LEU A 190 0.99 -15.97 11.28
C LEU A 190 1.39 -16.61 12.62
N VAL A 191 0.70 -16.28 13.71
CA VAL A 191 0.95 -16.85 15.04
C VAL A 191 0.71 -18.36 15.05
N VAL A 192 -0.43 -18.82 14.53
CA VAL A 192 -0.77 -20.25 14.47
C VAL A 192 0.30 -21.05 13.73
N VAL A 193 0.87 -20.50 12.66
CA VAL A 193 1.96 -21.18 11.93
C VAL A 193 3.28 -21.11 12.63
N GLY A 194 3.67 -19.95 13.17
CA GLY A 194 4.89 -19.83 13.93
C GLY A 194 4.95 -20.87 15.04
N LEU A 195 3.79 -21.14 15.68
CA LEU A 195 3.64 -22.20 16.68
C LEU A 195 3.72 -23.62 16.08
N LYS A 196 3.11 -23.88 14.92
CA LYS A 196 3.06 -25.22 14.31
C LYS A 196 4.35 -25.66 13.63
N LYS A 197 5.00 -24.76 12.89
CA LYS A 197 6.17 -25.06 12.04
C LYS A 197 7.50 -24.56 12.65
N GLY A 198 7.44 -23.82 13.76
CA GLY A 198 8.62 -23.33 14.49
C GLY A 198 9.46 -22.33 13.69
N TYR A 199 10.70 -22.07 14.15
CA TYR A 199 11.65 -21.14 13.51
C TYR A 199 12.25 -21.65 12.19
N ALA A 200 11.98 -22.90 11.78
CA ALA A 200 12.45 -23.47 10.51
C ALA A 200 11.86 -22.78 9.27
N ILE A 201 10.91 -21.89 9.49
CA ILE A 201 10.15 -21.13 8.49
C ILE A 201 10.81 -19.80 8.08
N LEU A 202 11.98 -19.43 8.63
CA LEU A 202 12.74 -18.20 8.35
C LEU A 202 13.25 -18.08 6.89
N ARG A 203 12.39 -18.31 5.91
CA ARG A 203 12.53 -17.86 4.53
C ARG A 203 12.22 -16.37 4.44
N TRP A 204 12.82 -15.72 3.46
CA TRP A 204 12.66 -14.28 3.20
C TRP A 204 11.20 -13.83 3.07
N SER A 205 10.34 -14.69 2.54
CA SER A 205 8.90 -14.45 2.42
C SER A 205 8.19 -14.23 3.75
N TRP A 206 8.57 -14.97 4.80
CA TRP A 206 7.99 -14.81 6.14
C TRP A 206 8.37 -13.49 6.78
N PHE A 207 9.60 -13.04 6.57
CA PHE A 207 10.04 -11.73 7.01
C PHE A 207 9.22 -10.63 6.34
N MET A 208 9.06 -10.67 5.02
CA MET A 208 8.27 -9.68 4.28
C MET A 208 6.80 -9.63 4.74
N ARG A 209 6.22 -10.78 5.10
CA ARG A 209 4.85 -10.89 5.62
C ARG A 209 4.70 -10.35 7.03
N ALA A 210 5.64 -10.68 7.91
CA ALA A 210 5.67 -10.14 9.26
C ALA A 210 5.82 -8.61 9.21
N VAL A 211 6.65 -8.11 8.29
CA VAL A 211 6.80 -6.68 8.02
C VAL A 211 5.49 -6.08 7.51
N ALA A 212 4.81 -6.69 6.53
CA ALA A 212 3.52 -6.21 6.04
C ALA A 212 2.45 -6.16 7.14
N VAL A 213 2.36 -7.21 7.97
CA VAL A 213 1.45 -7.25 9.13
C VAL A 213 1.78 -6.20 10.17
N PHE A 214 3.07 -6.01 10.46
CA PHE A 214 3.53 -4.98 11.37
C PHE A 214 3.15 -3.59 10.86
N PHE A 215 3.37 -3.30 9.57
CA PHE A 215 2.92 -2.05 8.95
C PHE A 215 1.41 -1.88 9.01
N GLN A 216 0.63 -2.95 8.78
CA GLN A 216 -0.82 -2.89 8.90
C GLN A 216 -1.28 -2.64 10.34
N ALA A 217 -0.55 -3.11 11.35
CA ALA A 217 -0.80 -2.79 12.74
C ALA A 217 -0.50 -1.31 13.04
N LEU A 218 0.59 -0.77 12.48
CA LEU A 218 0.92 0.66 12.60
C LEU A 218 -0.16 1.56 11.96
N SER A 219 -0.75 1.14 10.84
CA SER A 219 -1.82 1.89 10.18
C SER A 219 -3.08 2.07 11.04
N LEU A 220 -3.26 1.24 12.08
CA LEU A 220 -4.40 1.35 13.00
C LEU A 220 -4.43 2.72 13.71
N LEU A 221 -3.27 3.33 13.97
CA LEU A 221 -3.19 4.65 14.59
C LEU A 221 -3.83 5.71 13.67
N THR A 222 -3.46 5.71 12.40
CA THR A 222 -4.04 6.58 11.37
C THR A 222 -5.53 6.29 11.19
N TYR A 223 -5.95 5.02 11.27
CA TYR A 223 -7.36 4.64 11.18
C TYR A 223 -8.17 5.15 12.37
N VAL A 224 -7.61 5.21 13.58
CA VAL A 224 -8.28 5.85 14.73
C VAL A 224 -8.49 7.34 14.47
N HIS A 225 -7.49 8.03 13.91
CA HIS A 225 -7.65 9.44 13.53
C HIS A 225 -8.71 9.63 12.45
N LEU A 226 -8.71 8.81 11.40
CA LEU A 226 -9.74 8.81 10.36
C LEU A 226 -11.12 8.50 10.94
N TRP A 227 -11.25 7.52 11.83
CA TRP A 227 -12.52 7.17 12.46
C TRP A 227 -13.17 8.35 13.19
N ASN A 228 -12.34 9.16 13.86
CA ASN A 228 -12.78 10.36 14.56
C ASN A 228 -13.09 11.52 13.60
N LEU A 229 -12.35 11.64 12.50
CA LEU A 229 -12.61 12.63 11.45
C LEU A 229 -13.94 12.39 10.72
N TYR A 230 -14.38 11.14 10.66
CA TYR A 230 -15.62 10.72 10.02
C TYR A 230 -16.64 10.25 11.06
N PRO A 231 -17.33 11.14 11.80
CA PRO A 231 -18.31 10.75 12.81
C PRO A 231 -19.53 10.04 12.20
N THR A 232 -20.20 9.22 13.01
CA THR A 232 -21.42 8.53 12.61
C THR A 232 -22.56 9.56 12.46
N ALA A 233 -22.91 9.88 11.21
CA ALA A 233 -24.09 10.65 10.75
C ALA A 233 -24.04 12.18 10.74
N THR A 234 -24.32 12.75 9.57
CA THR A 234 -25.56 13.51 9.27
C THR A 234 -26.01 13.13 7.84
N LYS A 235 -27.34 13.10 7.61
CA LYS A 235 -28.01 12.60 6.40
C LYS A 235 -27.26 12.88 5.08
N GLU A 236 -26.98 11.84 4.31
CA GLU A 236 -26.36 11.92 2.98
C GLU A 236 -27.27 12.73 2.02
N GLY A 237 -26.81 13.90 1.60
CA GLY A 237 -27.33 14.62 0.44
C GLY A 237 -26.41 14.34 -0.75
N GLY A 238 -26.92 13.61 -1.75
CA GLY A 238 -26.25 13.41 -3.05
C GLY A 238 -25.49 12.09 -3.17
N GLY A 239 -26.17 11.07 -3.72
CA GLY A 239 -25.62 9.74 -3.92
C GLY A 239 -24.47 9.69 -4.93
N SER A 240 -23.34 9.12 -4.50
CA SER A 240 -22.42 8.44 -5.42
C SER A 240 -22.84 6.97 -5.53
N ALA A 241 -23.00 6.48 -6.76
CA ALA A 241 -23.58 5.18 -7.11
C ALA A 241 -22.72 3.95 -6.78
N ILE A 242 -21.64 4.08 -5.99
CA ILE A 242 -20.85 2.92 -5.58
C ILE A 242 -21.62 2.19 -4.46
N PRO A 243 -22.14 0.97 -4.71
CA PRO A 243 -22.93 0.26 -3.71
C PRO A 243 -22.05 0.02 -2.49
N VAL A 244 -22.64 0.16 -1.30
CA VAL A 244 -22.03 -0.12 0.02
C VAL A 244 -21.36 -1.51 0.07
N GLY A 245 -21.80 -2.43 -0.79
CA GLY A 245 -21.14 -3.72 -0.98
C GLY A 245 -19.72 -3.63 -1.52
N ALA A 246 -19.36 -2.67 -2.39
CA ALA A 246 -18.04 -2.62 -3.02
C ALA A 246 -16.89 -2.35 -2.04
N THR A 247 -17.15 -1.71 -0.90
CA THR A 247 -16.16 -1.46 0.17
C THR A 247 -16.08 -2.60 1.18
N ALA A 248 -17.20 -3.26 1.48
CA ALA A 248 -17.25 -4.36 2.45
C ALA A 248 -16.92 -5.73 1.83
N VAL A 249 -17.28 -5.95 0.57
CA VAL A 249 -17.12 -7.23 -0.13
C VAL A 249 -15.65 -7.64 -0.23
N PRO A 250 -14.69 -6.79 -0.63
CA PRO A 250 -13.29 -7.19 -0.65
C PRO A 250 -12.79 -7.62 0.72
N GLY A 251 -13.12 -6.89 1.79
CA GLY A 251 -12.74 -7.25 3.15
C GLY A 251 -13.34 -8.57 3.63
N VAL A 252 -14.65 -8.75 3.44
CA VAL A 252 -15.34 -10.00 3.81
C VAL A 252 -14.86 -11.17 2.97
N LEU A 253 -14.65 -10.96 1.67
CA LEU A 253 -14.14 -11.97 0.74
C LEU A 253 -12.72 -12.38 1.13
N VAL A 254 -11.84 -11.43 1.44
CA VAL A 254 -10.47 -11.72 1.89
C VAL A 254 -10.49 -12.48 3.22
N ILE A 255 -11.29 -12.06 4.20
CA ILE A 255 -11.44 -12.78 5.47
C ILE A 255 -11.97 -14.20 5.24
N ALA A 256 -13.01 -14.35 4.42
CA ALA A 256 -13.63 -15.64 4.14
C ALA A 256 -12.70 -16.56 3.35
N LEU A 257 -12.09 -16.07 2.27
CA LEU A 257 -11.14 -16.84 1.45
C LEU A 257 -9.91 -17.23 2.26
N THR A 258 -9.37 -16.32 3.07
CA THR A 258 -8.26 -16.65 3.98
C THR A 258 -8.72 -17.71 4.98
N SER A 259 -9.86 -17.53 5.65
CA SER A 259 -10.35 -18.52 6.64
C SER A 259 -10.62 -19.89 6.02
N ILE A 260 -11.21 -19.94 4.82
CA ILE A 260 -11.50 -21.17 4.08
C ILE A 260 -10.21 -21.84 3.64
N ALA A 261 -9.31 -21.08 3.03
CA ALA A 261 -8.03 -21.59 2.56
C ALA A 261 -7.27 -22.26 3.72
N PHE A 262 -7.24 -21.61 4.89
CA PHE A 262 -6.63 -22.15 6.09
C PHE A 262 -7.32 -23.38 6.67
N ALA A 263 -8.65 -23.45 6.56
CA ALA A 263 -9.41 -24.61 6.99
C ALA A 263 -9.18 -25.82 6.07
N VAL A 264 -8.98 -25.59 4.77
CA VAL A 264 -8.83 -26.64 3.76
C VAL A 264 -7.42 -27.22 3.74
N ASP A 265 -6.40 -26.37 3.61
CA ASP A 265 -5.01 -26.82 3.52
C ASP A 265 -4.08 -25.70 3.99
N ALA A 266 -4.02 -25.50 5.31
CA ALA A 266 -3.11 -24.53 5.90
C ALA A 266 -1.67 -24.71 5.34
N PRO A 267 -1.05 -25.91 5.30
CA PRO A 267 0.27 -26.09 4.70
C PRO A 267 0.42 -25.53 3.28
N ALA A 268 -0.48 -25.86 2.34
CA ALA A 268 -0.40 -25.40 0.95
C ALA A 268 -0.68 -23.91 0.83
N VAL A 269 -1.63 -23.37 1.59
CA VAL A 269 -1.91 -21.93 1.69
C VAL A 269 -0.75 -21.17 2.30
N TRP A 270 0.15 -21.84 3.00
CA TRP A 270 1.38 -21.24 3.50
C TRP A 270 2.56 -21.38 2.57
N GLU A 271 2.62 -22.42 1.75
CA GLU A 271 3.60 -22.51 0.65
C GLU A 271 3.25 -21.53 -0.48
N ALA A 272 1.96 -21.32 -0.71
CA ALA A 272 1.38 -20.28 -1.55
C ALA A 272 1.80 -18.87 -1.22
N LEU A 273 1.97 -18.69 0.07
CA LEU A 273 2.26 -17.43 0.68
C LEU A 273 3.81 -17.33 0.85
N GLY A 274 4.49 -18.43 1.14
CA GLY A 274 5.95 -18.48 1.35
C GLY A 274 6.78 -18.36 0.07
#